data_AF-A0A496VHS2-F1
#
_entry.id   AF-A0A496VHS2-F1
#
_cell.length_a   1.000
_cell.length_b   1.000
_cell.length_c   1.000
_cell.angle_alpha   90.00
_cell.angle_beta   90.00
_cell.angle_gamma   90.00
#
_symmetry.space_group_name_H-M   'P 1'
#
loop_
_entity.id
_entity.type
_entity.pdbx_description
1 polymer ?
#
loop_
_entity_poly.entity_id
_entity_poly.type
_entity_poly.pdbx_seq_one_letter_code
_entity_poly.pdbx_strand_id
1 'polypeptide(L)'
;MEINGGDKSDWQRVSLLKDEEIKIDEDSPEITEEMFSEAIAPQQNKTEIKLFLDSDMLEWYSKQKIAYQSLINILLRSYMEAHSYHCQ
;
A
#
# COMPACT_ATOMS: atom_id res chain seq x y z
N MET A 1 9.52 -19.63 -3.24
CA MET A 1 9.39 -18.52 -2.27
C MET A 1 8.30 -18.92 -1.29
N GLU A 2 8.71 -19.42 -0.13
CA GLU A 2 7.77 -19.84 0.93
C GLU A 2 7.30 -18.60 1.69
N ILE A 3 6.02 -18.26 1.54
CA ILE A 3 5.36 -17.27 2.39
C ILE A 3 5.06 -17.91 3.75
N ASN A 4 6.08 -18.01 4.60
CA ASN A 4 5.92 -18.39 5.99
C ASN A 4 5.33 -17.19 6.77
N GLY A 5 4.00 -17.19 6.93
CA GLY A 5 3.28 -16.17 7.70
C GLY A 5 1.76 -16.20 7.51
N GLY A 6 1.17 -17.35 7.16
CA GLY A 6 -0.28 -17.47 7.13
C GLY A 6 -0.80 -17.60 8.55
N ASP A 7 -1.22 -16.47 9.14
CA ASP A 7 -2.03 -16.48 10.35
C ASP A 7 -3.11 -17.55 10.23
N LYS A 8 -3.33 -18.34 11.28
CA LYS A 8 -4.38 -19.37 11.38
C LYS A 8 -5.78 -18.74 11.44
N SER A 9 -5.98 -17.67 10.69
CA SER A 9 -7.16 -16.83 10.69
C SER A 9 -8.11 -17.33 9.63
N ASP A 10 -9.28 -17.75 10.08
CA ASP A 10 -10.38 -18.15 9.22
C ASP A 10 -11.04 -16.91 8.60
N TRP A 11 -10.46 -16.42 7.50
CA TRP A 11 -10.93 -15.22 6.80
C TRP A 11 -12.36 -15.37 6.24
N GLN A 12 -12.80 -16.60 5.96
CA GLN A 12 -14.17 -16.85 5.51
C GLN A 12 -15.16 -16.56 6.64
N ARG A 13 -14.85 -16.98 7.88
CA ARG A 13 -15.63 -16.64 9.07
C ARG A 13 -15.68 -15.12 9.31
N VAL A 14 -14.55 -14.42 9.17
CA VAL A 14 -14.48 -12.96 9.36
C VAL A 14 -15.32 -12.21 8.32
N SER A 15 -15.36 -12.68 7.08
CA SER A 15 -16.17 -12.04 6.02
C SER A 15 -17.69 -12.17 6.23
N LEU A 16 -18.13 -13.12 7.04
CA LEU A 16 -19.54 -13.39 7.34
C LEU A 16 -20.00 -12.81 8.69
N LEU A 17 -19.05 -12.33 9.51
CA LEU A 17 -19.34 -11.68 10.78
C LEU A 17 -20.07 -10.36 10.54
N LYS A 18 -21.19 -10.18 11.24
CA LYS A 18 -21.90 -8.91 11.23
C LYS A 18 -21.22 -7.93 12.18
N ASP A 19 -21.40 -6.65 11.88
CA ASP A 19 -20.84 -5.55 12.67
C ASP A 19 -21.24 -5.63 14.15
N GLU A 20 -22.49 -6.03 14.41
CA GLU A 20 -23.05 -6.23 15.77
C GLU A 20 -22.37 -7.36 16.57
N GLU A 21 -21.68 -8.28 15.88
CA GLU A 21 -20.94 -9.40 16.51
C GLU A 21 -19.47 -9.06 16.77
N ILE A 22 -19.01 -7.87 16.34
CA ILE A 22 -17.67 -7.36 16.61
C ILE A 22 -17.62 -6.87 18.07
N LYS A 23 -16.71 -7.43 18.85
CA LYS A 23 -16.49 -6.99 20.23
C LYS A 23 -15.65 -5.73 20.22
N ILE A 24 -16.22 -4.65 20.72
CA ILE A 24 -15.53 -3.41 21.04
C ILE A 24 -15.17 -3.49 22.53
N ASP A 25 -13.88 -3.58 22.82
CA ASP A 25 -13.33 -3.65 24.17
C ASP A 25 -12.24 -2.60 24.38
N GLU A 26 -11.64 -2.55 25.58
CA GLU A 26 -10.65 -1.53 25.94
C GLU A 26 -9.39 -1.55 25.05
N ASP A 27 -9.05 -2.69 24.45
CA ASP A 27 -7.95 -2.82 23.49
C ASP A 27 -8.34 -2.35 22.06
N SER A 28 -9.63 -2.19 21.76
CA SER A 28 -10.15 -1.75 20.46
C SER A 28 -11.33 -0.77 20.63
N PRO A 29 -11.07 0.45 21.14
CA PRO A 29 -12.09 1.48 21.28
C PRO A 29 -12.64 1.91 19.91
N GLU A 30 -13.90 2.35 19.87
CA GLU A 30 -14.46 2.95 18.66
C GLU A 30 -13.63 4.18 18.25
N ILE A 31 -13.18 4.19 16.99
CA ILE A 31 -12.42 5.31 16.44
C ILE A 31 -13.40 6.49 16.30
N THR A 32 -13.29 7.46 17.20
CA THR A 32 -14.05 8.71 17.10
C THR A 32 -13.45 9.62 16.02
N GLU A 33 -14.27 10.55 15.52
CA GLU A 33 -13.84 11.51 14.48
C GLU A 33 -12.69 12.41 14.97
N GLU A 34 -12.61 12.68 16.27
CA GLU A 34 -11.49 13.40 16.91
C GLU A 34 -10.21 12.55 16.90
N MET A 35 -10.28 11.26 17.24
CA MET A 35 -9.13 10.34 17.18
C MET A 35 -8.62 10.15 15.75
N PHE A 36 -9.53 10.12 14.77
CA PHE A 36 -9.16 10.03 13.36
C PHE A 36 -8.48 11.30 12.86
N SER A 37 -8.92 12.46 13.34
CA SER A 37 -8.31 13.76 13.00
C SER A 37 -6.88 13.89 13.53
N GLU A 38 -6.56 13.24 14.65
CA GLU A 38 -5.21 13.16 15.22
C GLU A 38 -4.35 12.04 14.62
N ALA A 39 -4.91 11.19 13.75
CA ALA A 39 -4.18 10.09 13.14
C ALA A 39 -3.12 10.62 12.16
N ILE A 40 -1.86 10.59 12.59
CA ILE A 40 -0.72 10.94 11.74
C ILE A 40 -0.40 9.73 10.86
N ALA A 41 -0.82 9.78 9.59
CA ALA A 41 -0.35 8.83 8.61
C ALA A 41 1.18 9.02 8.42
N PRO A 42 1.99 7.94 8.46
CA PRO A 42 3.41 8.04 8.17
C PRO A 42 3.59 8.51 6.72
N GLN A 43 3.91 9.79 6.56
CA GLN A 43 4.17 10.37 5.26
C GLN A 43 5.55 9.88 4.82
N GLN A 44 5.60 8.96 3.86
CA GLN A 44 6.89 8.61 3.27
C GLN A 44 7.48 9.88 2.65
N ASN A 45 8.68 10.26 3.08
CA ASN A 45 9.41 11.38 2.53
C ASN A 45 9.61 11.13 1.03
N LYS A 46 8.78 11.76 0.19
CA LYS A 46 8.91 11.75 -1.26
C LYS A 46 9.87 12.87 -1.62
N THR A 47 11.06 12.52 -2.07
CA THR A 47 11.98 13.48 -2.68
C THR A 47 11.52 13.77 -4.10
N GLU A 48 11.19 15.03 -4.40
CA GLU A 48 10.91 15.45 -5.76
C GLU A 48 12.22 15.45 -6.57
N ILE A 49 12.25 14.68 -7.65
CA ILE A 49 13.38 14.67 -8.60
C ILE A 49 12.87 15.01 -10.01
N LYS A 50 13.67 15.76 -10.77
CA LYS A 50 13.39 16.04 -12.18
C LYS A 50 14.13 15.01 -13.03
N LEU A 51 13.40 14.01 -13.50
CA LEU A 51 13.90 13.01 -14.44
C LEU A 51 13.38 13.32 -15.85
N PHE A 52 14.24 13.20 -16.85
CA PHE A 52 13.81 13.23 -18.25
C PHE A 52 13.35 11.83 -18.66
N LEU A 53 12.15 11.76 -19.23
CA LEU A 53 11.58 10.56 -19.81
C LEU A 53 11.25 10.84 -21.27
N ASP A 54 11.37 9.83 -22.12
CA ASP A 54 10.99 9.95 -23.52
C ASP A 54 9.48 10.22 -23.67
N SER A 55 9.13 11.00 -24.69
CA SER A 55 7.76 11.48 -24.89
C SER A 55 6.78 10.35 -25.20
N ASP A 56 7.21 9.32 -25.92
CA ASP A 56 6.42 8.14 -26.27
C ASP A 56 6.08 7.30 -25.02
N MET A 57 7.02 7.21 -24.09
CA MET A 57 6.80 6.56 -22.79
C MET A 57 5.77 7.32 -21.96
N LEU A 58 5.86 8.65 -21.93
CA LEU A 58 4.86 9.48 -21.23
C LEU A 58 3.47 9.35 -21.85
N GLU A 59 3.36 9.34 -23.17
CA GLU A 59 2.09 9.11 -23.87
C GLU A 59 1.50 7.72 -23.57
N TRP A 60 2.35 6.70 -23.49
CA TRP A 60 1.91 5.34 -23.13
C TRP A 60 1.39 5.27 -21.69
N TYR A 61 2.10 5.87 -20.72
CA TYR A 61 1.66 5.93 -19.32
C TYR A 61 0.43 6.81 -19.12
N SER A 62 0.30 7.92 -19.87
CA SER A 62 -0.83 8.83 -19.81
C SER A 62 -2.15 8.17 -20.25
N LYS A 63 -2.08 7.16 -21.13
CA LYS A 63 -3.25 6.38 -21.55
C LYS A 63 -3.79 5.45 -20.45
N GLN A 64 -3.05 5.28 -19.35
CA GLN A 64 -3.47 4.45 -18.22
C GLN A 64 -4.32 5.24 -17.22
N LYS A 65 -5.24 4.55 -16.52
CA LYS A 65 -6.13 5.17 -15.52
C LYS A 65 -5.43 5.58 -14.22
N ILE A 66 -4.13 5.32 -14.09
CA ILE A 66 -3.33 5.57 -12.89
C ILE A 66 -2.35 6.71 -13.23
N ALA A 67 -2.18 7.66 -12.32
CA ALA A 67 -1.22 8.75 -12.48
C ALA A 67 0.18 8.20 -12.84
N TYR A 68 0.79 8.74 -13.90
CA TYR A 68 2.08 8.27 -14.42
C TYR A 68 3.19 8.27 -13.35
N GLN A 69 3.21 9.24 -12.45
CA GLN A 69 4.16 9.31 -11.33
C GLN A 69 4.07 8.07 -10.42
N SER A 70 2.86 7.58 -10.14
CA SER A 70 2.65 6.39 -9.32
C SER A 70 3.13 5.14 -10.04
N LEU A 71 2.88 5.02 -11.34
CA LEU A 71 3.35 3.89 -12.16
C LEU A 71 4.87 3.84 -12.25
N ILE A 72 5.52 4.99 -12.47
CA ILE A 72 6.98 5.10 -12.49
C ILE A 72 7.57 4.69 -11.14
N ASN A 73 7.01 5.16 -10.03
CA ASN A 73 7.48 4.79 -8.70
C ASN A 73 7.33 3.29 -8.42
N ILE A 74 6.22 2.68 -8.84
CA ILE A 74 6.00 1.23 -8.71
C ILE A 74 7.05 0.46 -9.50
N LEU A 75 7.26 0.83 -10.78
CA LEU A 75 8.22 0.16 -11.65
C LEU A 75 9.64 0.24 -11.08
N LEU A 76 10.08 1.42 -10.63
CA LEU A 76 11.40 1.62 -10.05
C LEU A 76 11.58 0.79 -8.77
N ARG A 77 10.56 0.72 -7.91
CA ARG A 77 10.60 -0.13 -6.71
C ARG A 77 10.70 -1.61 -7.05
N SER A 78 9.88 -2.10 -7.98
CA SER A 78 9.95 -3.49 -8.43
C SER A 78 11.31 -3.83 -9.05
N TYR A 79 11.91 -2.90 -9.80
CA TYR A 79 13.27 -3.06 -10.32
C TYR A 79 14.32 -3.10 -9.21
N MET A 80 14.25 -2.18 -8.26
CA MET A 80 15.14 -2.16 -7.09
C MET A 80 15.04 -3.47 -6.32
N GLU A 81 13.84 -3.92 -5.98
CA GLU A 81 13.61 -5.18 -5.26
C GLU A 81 14.19 -6.36 -6.04
N ALA A 82 13.84 -6.51 -7.32
CA ALA A 82 14.33 -7.60 -8.17
C ALA A 82 15.87 -7.63 -8.28
N HIS A 83 16.55 -6.48 -8.22
CA HIS A 83 18.00 -6.38 -8.32
C HIS A 83 18.73 -6.42 -6.98
N SER A 84 18.11 -5.94 -5.90
CA SER A 84 18.68 -5.97 -4.54
C SER A 84 18.73 -7.39 -3.96
N TYR A 85 17.83 -8.29 -4.37
CA TYR A 85 17.86 -9.69 -3.95
C TYR A 85 18.80 -10.57 -4.79
N HIS A 86 19.54 -10.01 -5.77
CA HIS A 86 20.49 -10.78 -6.61
C HIS A 86 21.95 -10.77 -6.09
N CYS A 87 22.21 -10.11 -4.95
CA CYS A 87 23.43 -10.30 -4.17
C CYS A 87 23.09 -11.12 -2.91
N GLN A 88 22.90 -12.43 -3.07
CA GLN A 88 23.02 -13.40 -1.97
C GLN A 88 23.70 -14.67 -2.46
#